data_AF-A0A3E0QRR7-F1
#
_entry.id   AF-A0A3E0QRR7-F1
#
_cell.length_a   1.000
_cell.length_b   1.000
_cell.length_c   1.000
_cell.angle_alpha   90.00
_cell.angle_beta   90.00
_cell.angle_gamma   90.00
#
_symmetry.space_group_name_H-M   'P 1'
#
loop_
_entity.id
_entity.type
_entity.pdbx_description
1 polymer ?
#
loop_
_entity_poly.entity_id
_entity_poly.type
_entity_poly.pdbx_seq_one_letter_code
_entity_poly.pdbx_strand_id
1 'polypeptide(L)'
;MPGPLPISPDTAIKLSKYLGVPLEHLMHMPRHILLQKLAEMAAKEQAQNQENDRGQASDRTEDPKSGPPAGRNSEASDKPGGDESR
;
A
#
# COMPACT_ATOMS: atom_id res chain seq x y z
N MET A 1 39.08 -5.37 -11.52
CA MET A 1 38.24 -5.86 -12.63
C MET A 1 36.78 -5.62 -12.25
N PRO A 2 36.02 -4.74 -12.93
CA PRO A 2 34.60 -4.61 -12.61
C PRO A 2 33.88 -5.84 -13.16
N GLY A 3 33.42 -6.71 -12.27
CA GLY A 3 32.67 -7.93 -12.62
C GLY A 3 31.35 -7.62 -13.35
N PRO A 4 30.69 -8.66 -13.90
CA PRO A 4 29.40 -8.51 -14.55
C PRO A 4 28.40 -7.87 -13.60
N LEU A 5 27.65 -6.89 -14.09
CA LEU A 5 26.59 -6.23 -13.35
C LEU A 5 25.57 -7.28 -12.86
N PRO A 6 25.16 -7.24 -11.59
CA PRO A 6 24.07 -8.08 -11.10
C PRO A 6 22.72 -7.48 -11.49
N ILE A 7 22.44 -7.35 -12.78
CA ILE A 7 21.05 -7.17 -13.22
C ILE A 7 20.44 -8.56 -13.36
N SER A 8 19.40 -8.84 -12.58
CA SER A 8 18.66 -10.08 -12.70
C SER A 8 17.97 -10.15 -14.07
N PRO A 9 17.80 -11.36 -14.65
CA PRO A 9 17.12 -11.54 -15.93
C PRO A 9 15.71 -10.93 -15.93
N ASP A 10 14.98 -11.03 -14.82
CA ASP A 10 13.68 -10.37 -14.66
C ASP A 10 13.73 -8.85 -14.82
N THR A 11 14.74 -8.22 -14.22
CA THR A 11 14.94 -6.76 -14.31
C THR A 11 15.28 -6.35 -15.75
N ALA A 12 16.11 -7.14 -16.43
CA ALA A 12 16.46 -6.91 -17.83
C ALA A 12 15.23 -7.00 -18.76
N ILE A 13 14.34 -7.98 -18.54
CA ILE A 13 13.09 -8.15 -19.31
C ILE A 13 12.10 -7.00 -19.04
N LYS A 14 12.00 -6.53 -17.80
CA LYS A 14 11.14 -5.38 -17.48
C LYS A 14 11.68 -4.10 -18.11
N LEU A 15 13.00 -3.91 -18.05
CA LEU A 15 13.67 -2.74 -18.62
C LEU A 15 13.59 -2.72 -20.15
N SER A 16 13.72 -3.87 -20.82
CA SER A 16 13.57 -3.97 -22.28
C SER A 16 12.16 -3.59 -22.73
N LYS A 17 11.14 -4.08 -22.03
CA LYS A 17 9.73 -3.72 -22.26
C LYS A 17 9.45 -2.25 -22.01
N TYR A 18 9.97 -1.70 -20.90
CA TYR A 18 9.77 -0.31 -20.54
C TYR A 18 10.41 0.66 -21.54
N LEU A 19 11.60 0.34 -22.04
CA LEU A 19 12.29 1.16 -23.04
C LEU A 19 11.81 0.89 -24.48
N GLY A 20 11.08 -0.20 -24.72
CA GLY A 20 10.68 -0.63 -26.06
C GLY A 20 11.86 -1.13 -26.92
N VAL A 21 12.88 -1.71 -26.28
CA VAL A 21 14.15 -2.09 -26.93
C VAL A 21 14.36 -3.61 -26.78
N PRO A 22 14.84 -4.32 -27.83
CA PRO A 22 15.14 -5.75 -27.73
C PRO A 22 16.19 -6.07 -26.65
N LEU A 23 16.07 -7.26 -26.04
CA LEU A 23 16.91 -7.69 -24.92
C LEU A 23 18.39 -7.81 -25.33
N GLU A 24 18.63 -8.22 -26.58
CA GLU A 24 19.96 -8.34 -27.18
C GLU A 24 20.67 -6.98 -27.16
N HIS A 25 19.97 -5.93 -27.56
CA HIS A 25 20.51 -4.57 -27.56
C HIS A 25 20.71 -4.04 -26.14
N LEU A 26 19.87 -4.46 -25.20
CA LEU A 26 20.02 -4.14 -23.78
C LEU A 26 21.28 -4.76 -23.17
N MET A 27 21.67 -5.98 -23.58
CA MET A 27 22.91 -6.63 -23.14
C MET A 27 24.18 -5.96 -23.69
N HIS A 28 24.10 -5.31 -24.85
CA HIS A 28 25.18 -4.51 -25.42
C HIS A 28 25.23 -3.08 -24.88
N MET A 29 24.21 -2.67 -24.11
CA MET A 29 24.09 -1.31 -23.62
C MET A 29 25.13 -1.03 -22.53
N PRO A 30 25.78 0.15 -22.54
CA PRO A 30 26.76 0.48 -21.53
C PRO A 30 26.14 0.58 -20.12
N ARG A 31 26.89 0.12 -19.13
CA ARG A 31 26.50 0.02 -17.71
C ARG A 31 25.83 1.26 -17.13
N HIS A 32 26.39 2.43 -17.38
CA HIS A 32 25.90 3.67 -16.78
C HIS A 32 24.53 4.07 -17.33
N ILE A 33 24.24 3.75 -18.60
CA ILE A 33 22.94 3.98 -19.21
C ILE A 33 21.89 3.06 -18.59
N LEU A 34 22.21 1.78 -18.38
CA LEU A 34 21.30 0.83 -17.73
C LEU A 34 20.91 1.30 -16.32
N LEU A 35 21.88 1.78 -15.54
CA LEU A 35 21.63 2.33 -14.19
C LEU A 35 20.74 3.57 -14.24
N GLN A 36 20.96 4.46 -15.21
CA GLN A 36 20.13 5.65 -15.39
C GLN A 36 18.68 5.27 -15.74
N LYS A 37 18.48 4.29 -16.63
CA LYS A 37 17.14 3.83 -17.01
C LYS A 37 16.43 3.08 -15.89
N LEU A 38 17.17 2.34 -15.07
CA LEU A 38 16.62 1.73 -13.85
C LEU A 38 16.16 2.78 -12.84
N ALA A 39 16.96 3.82 -12.62
CA ALA A 39 16.57 4.93 -11.75
C ALA A 39 15.32 5.66 -12.28
N GLU A 40 15.25 5.92 -13.59
CA GLU A 40 14.06 6.50 -14.24
C GLU A 40 12.80 5.63 -14.05
N MET A 41 12.92 4.30 -14.18
CA MET A 41 11.79 3.38 -14.01
C MET A 41 11.32 3.32 -12.54
N ALA A 42 12.24 3.16 -11.59
CA ALA A 42 11.92 3.06 -10.18
C ALA A 42 11.24 4.35 -9.66
N ALA A 43 11.70 5.52 -10.12
CA ALA A 43 11.06 6.79 -9.79
C ALA A 43 9.60 6.87 -10.28
N LYS A 44 9.31 6.32 -11.47
CA LYS A 44 7.93 6.27 -12.00
C LYS A 44 7.05 5.29 -11.24
N GLU A 45 7.57 4.12 -10.87
CA GLU A 45 6.82 3.14 -10.08
C GLU A 45 6.43 3.70 -8.70
N GLN A 46 7.34 4.43 -8.05
CA GLN A 46 7.06 5.09 -6.77
C GLN A 46 5.99 6.18 -6.87
N ALA A 47 5.92 6.91 -7.98
CA ALA A 47 4.91 7.94 -8.20
C ALA A 47 3.53 7.33 -8.45
N GLN A 48 3.43 6.22 -9.20
CA GLN A 48 2.16 5.56 -9.48
C GLN A 48 1.55 4.87 -8.25
N ASN A 49 2.38 4.40 -7.31
CA ASN A 49 1.89 3.71 -6.13
C ASN A 49 1.25 4.66 -5.08
N GLN A 50 1.45 5.97 -5.16
CA GLN A 50 0.82 6.95 -4.25
C GLN A 50 -0.60 7.35 -4.66
N GLU A 51 -0.99 7.14 -5.93
CA GLU A 51 -2.34 7.45 -6.42
C GLU A 51 -3.37 6.40 -5.96
N ASN A 52 -2.96 5.14 -5.85
CA ASN A 52 -3.86 4.01 -5.54
C ASN A 52 -4.24 3.86 -4.06
N ASP A 53 -3.54 4.56 -3.15
CA ASP A 53 -3.80 4.47 -1.70
C ASP A 53 -4.86 5.49 -1.21
N ARG A 54 -5.19 6.51 -2.02
CA ARG A 54 -6.20 7.54 -1.67
C ARG A 54 -7.64 7.18 -2.06
N GLY A 55 -7.86 6.04 -2.73
CA GLY A 55 -9.16 5.66 -3.30
C GLY A 55 -10.03 4.75 -2.44
N GLN A 56 -9.57 4.27 -1.28
CA GLN A 56 -10.31 3.30 -0.45
C GLN A 56 -10.61 3.83 0.96
N ALA A 57 -11.32 4.96 1.06
CA ALA A 57 -11.87 5.44 2.33
C ALA A 57 -13.19 6.22 2.17
N SER A 58 -13.98 5.96 1.12
CA SER A 58 -15.22 6.72 0.87
C SER A 58 -16.31 5.86 0.22
N ASP A 59 -16.60 4.70 0.79
CA ASP A 59 -17.85 3.98 0.50
C ASP A 59 -18.36 3.28 1.75
N ARG A 60 -18.94 4.06 2.67
CA ARG A 60 -19.95 3.64 3.64
C ARG A 60 -20.84 4.83 3.96
N THR A 61 -21.67 5.20 3.00
CA THR A 61 -22.86 6.01 3.27
C THR A 61 -24.05 5.09 3.12
N GLU A 62 -24.56 4.57 4.23
CA GLU A 62 -25.90 4.00 4.31
C GLU A 62 -26.59 4.57 5.55
N ASP A 63 -27.16 5.77 5.40
CA ASP A 63 -28.33 6.20 6.18
C ASP A 63 -29.57 5.66 5.45
N PRO A 64 -30.49 4.97 6.15
CA PRO A 64 -31.74 5.67 6.44
C PRO A 64 -32.37 5.31 7.80
N LYS A 65 -32.77 6.37 8.52
CA LYS A 65 -33.94 6.53 9.40
C LYS A 65 -34.58 5.29 10.02
N SER A 66 -34.79 5.30 11.35
CA SER A 66 -36.12 5.14 12.00
C SER A 66 -36.06 5.10 13.54
N GLY A 67 -36.63 6.12 14.20
CA GLY A 67 -37.36 5.98 15.48
C GLY A 67 -36.57 5.95 16.81
N PRO A 68 -36.91 6.78 17.82
CA PRO A 68 -36.27 6.71 19.13
C PRO A 68 -36.99 5.71 20.05
N PRO A 69 -36.29 4.84 20.81
CA PRO A 69 -36.85 4.35 22.05
C PRO A 69 -36.48 5.34 23.14
N ALA A 70 -37.43 6.20 23.46
CA ALA A 70 -37.54 6.79 24.78
C ALA A 70 -37.50 5.66 25.82
N GLY A 71 -36.55 5.74 26.75
CA GLY A 71 -36.36 4.73 27.78
C GLY A 71 -35.60 5.31 28.97
N ARG A 72 -36.14 6.38 29.56
CA ARG A 72 -35.87 6.70 30.97
C ARG A 72 -36.45 5.56 31.80
N ASN A 73 -35.61 4.64 32.26
CA ASN A 73 -35.88 3.85 33.44
C ASN A 73 -35.11 4.47 34.62
N SER A 74 -35.76 5.45 35.23
CA SER A 74 -35.68 5.66 36.65
C SER A 74 -36.02 4.37 37.40
N GLU A 75 -35.50 4.30 38.61
CA GLU A 75 -36.02 3.53 39.73
C GLU A 75 -35.50 2.09 39.87
N ALA A 76 -34.85 1.93 41.03
CA ALA A 76 -35.12 0.88 42.00
C ALA A 76 -34.03 -0.18 42.17
N SER A 77 -33.67 -0.31 43.45
CA SER A 77 -33.27 -1.54 44.12
C SER A 77 -31.78 -1.87 44.00
N ASP A 78 -31.04 -2.22 45.02
CA ASP A 78 -31.24 -2.38 46.46
C ASP A 78 -29.82 -2.69 46.96
N LYS A 79 -29.40 -2.16 48.11
CA LYS A 79 -28.24 -2.69 48.87
C LYS A 79 -28.59 -4.13 49.35
N PRO A 80 -27.73 -4.99 49.96
CA PRO A 80 -26.44 -4.72 50.65
C PRO A 80 -25.36 -5.84 50.61
N GLY A 81 -24.17 -5.53 51.14
CA GLY A 81 -23.46 -6.42 52.08
C GLY A 81 -22.32 -7.34 51.57
N GLY A 82 -21.21 -7.36 52.32
CA GLY A 82 -20.12 -8.35 52.26
C GLY A 82 -18.75 -7.68 52.14
N ASP A 83 -18.21 -7.09 53.21
CA ASP A 83 -17.18 -7.72 54.06
C ASP A 83 -15.97 -8.23 53.27
N GLU A 84 -15.02 -7.33 52.96
CA GLU A 84 -13.63 -7.71 52.73
C GLU A 84 -12.86 -7.45 54.03
N SER A 85 -12.83 -8.49 54.87
CA SER A 85 -11.96 -8.57 56.03
C SER A 85 -10.48 -8.60 55.61
N ARG A 86 -9.69 -7.92 56.45
CA ARG A 86 -8.22 -7.84 56.51
C ARG A 86 -7.47 -9.17 56.39
#